data_AF-A0A5A7R037-F1
#
_entry.id   AF-A0A5A7R037-F1
#
_cell.length_a   1.000
_cell.length_b   1.000
_cell.length_c   1.000
_cell.angle_alpha   90.00
_cell.angle_beta   90.00
_cell.angle_gamma   90.00
#
_symmetry.space_group_name_H-M   'P 1'
#
loop_
_entity.id
_entity.type
_entity.pdbx_description
1 polymer ?
#
loop_
_entity_poly.entity_id
_entity_poly.type
_entity_poly.pdbx_seq_one_letter_code
_entity_poly.pdbx_strand_id
1 'polypeptide(L)'
;MKINLQGIRKLFPFNATQTDDPNPESLDIREEYANAFRTESYNDFWTHVLTLNKGRLTTHRSLGSTSAARLPSYRLFAEQLLDPDQSTATRILNLTRAHPKIFSLLIEYFSLTSNASHLCGLLLKDIDRIRKRYKFSLESPVNPNPNRPGREIAHLPLVLARITLFSRSNPFSTAAPSMSRFESVRTDCTELLKRLESRRQRTQSRINRLKKLRFGSAALLVAITGSLIVIVAAHGFIMLVAGPGFLMGSLELVSVDRLARCSAQLESAAKGTYILLRDLDTISRHVARLNNELEHVEGLVQMWIDRGDDRLGASDEVACQLRRNNQSFIEQLDELEEHLYLCFMTINRARNLVTKEILNSGTNVTNLNSSPSPLVI
;
A
#
# COMPACT_ATOMS: atom_id res chain seq x y z
N MET A 1 -29.74 -34.01 -8.65
CA MET A 1 -28.40 -34.07 -8.03
C MET A 1 -28.47 -33.33 -6.70
N LYS A 2 -28.75 -34.06 -5.61
CA LYS A 2 -28.89 -33.53 -4.25
C LYS A 2 -27.66 -33.98 -3.46
N ILE A 3 -26.91 -33.05 -2.90
CA ILE A 3 -25.72 -33.35 -2.09
C ILE A 3 -26.17 -33.43 -0.64
N ASN A 4 -25.91 -34.60 -0.04
CA ASN A 4 -26.31 -34.99 1.31
C ASN A 4 -25.21 -34.54 2.30
N LEU A 5 -25.56 -33.61 3.21
CA LEU A 5 -24.76 -33.28 4.39
C LEU A 5 -25.15 -34.23 5.53
N GLN A 6 -24.31 -35.21 5.86
CA GLN A 6 -24.33 -35.84 7.17
C GLN A 6 -23.02 -36.62 7.45
N GLY A 7 -22.28 -36.12 8.44
CA GLY A 7 -21.17 -36.82 9.08
C GLY A 7 -20.19 -35.79 9.67
N ILE A 8 -19.86 -35.73 10.96
CA ILE A 8 -20.06 -36.63 12.09
C ILE A 8 -20.07 -35.74 13.35
N ARG A 9 -21.14 -35.81 14.14
CA ARG A 9 -21.17 -35.45 15.56
C ARG A 9 -20.56 -36.62 16.34
N LYS A 10 -19.43 -36.43 17.03
CA LYS A 10 -19.03 -37.11 18.29
C LYS A 10 -18.04 -36.17 18.99
N LEU A 11 -18.49 -35.33 19.93
CA LEU A 11 -18.68 -35.60 21.37
C LEU A 11 -17.36 -35.77 22.13
N PHE A 12 -17.05 -34.71 22.87
CA PHE A 12 -16.11 -34.51 23.99
C PHE A 12 -15.65 -35.76 24.74
N PRO A 13 -14.35 -35.89 25.07
CA PRO A 13 -13.92 -36.50 26.31
C PRO A 13 -13.86 -35.40 27.40
N PHE A 14 -14.83 -35.47 28.31
CA PHE A 14 -14.80 -34.77 29.59
C PHE A 14 -13.80 -35.51 30.48
N ASN A 15 -12.64 -34.91 30.75
CA ASN A 15 -11.80 -35.32 31.88
C ASN A 15 -11.64 -34.11 32.79
N ALA A 16 -12.49 -34.08 33.83
CA ALA A 16 -12.31 -33.23 34.97
C ALA A 16 -11.27 -33.87 35.90
N THR A 17 -10.13 -33.21 36.03
CA THR A 17 -9.36 -33.23 37.28
C THR A 17 -8.94 -31.79 37.53
N GLN A 18 -9.74 -31.17 38.39
CA GLN A 18 -9.59 -29.82 38.88
C GLN A 18 -8.27 -29.72 39.68
N THR A 19 -7.36 -28.89 39.21
CA THR A 19 -6.36 -28.23 40.04
C THR A 19 -6.60 -26.74 39.84
N ASP A 20 -6.96 -26.07 40.92
CA ASP A 20 -7.31 -24.65 40.93
C ASP A 20 -6.07 -23.81 40.57
N ASP A 21 -6.11 -23.16 39.41
CA ASP A 21 -5.13 -22.13 39.02
C ASP A 21 -5.90 -20.89 38.53
N PRO A 22 -5.73 -19.70 39.15
CA PRO A 22 -6.64 -18.58 38.95
C PRO A 22 -6.10 -17.62 37.89
N ASN A 23 -6.15 -17.97 36.60
CA ASN A 23 -6.34 -17.01 35.52
C ASN A 23 -6.48 -17.73 34.17
N PRO A 24 -7.63 -17.72 33.48
CA PRO A 24 -7.60 -17.97 32.05
C PRO A 24 -6.95 -16.73 31.43
N GLU A 25 -5.73 -16.86 30.90
CA GLU A 25 -5.17 -15.89 29.95
C GLU A 25 -6.24 -15.67 28.87
N SER A 26 -6.96 -14.55 28.98
CA SER A 26 -7.87 -14.12 27.94
C SER A 26 -7.00 -13.85 26.74
N LEU A 27 -6.96 -14.78 25.79
CA LEU A 27 -6.28 -14.62 24.52
C LEU A 27 -6.88 -13.36 23.87
N ASP A 28 -6.20 -12.22 23.98
CA ASP A 28 -6.69 -10.98 23.42
C ASP A 28 -6.46 -11.07 21.91
N ILE A 29 -7.50 -11.51 21.21
CA ILE A 29 -7.54 -11.61 19.75
C ILE A 29 -7.12 -10.26 19.11
N ARG A 30 -7.32 -9.12 19.79
CA ARG A 30 -6.84 -7.83 19.31
C ARG A 30 -5.33 -7.64 19.46
N GLU A 31 -4.73 -8.20 20.50
CA GLU A 31 -3.28 -8.18 20.68
C GLU A 31 -2.60 -9.10 19.67
N GLU A 32 -3.14 -10.31 19.47
CA GLU A 32 -2.65 -11.25 18.47
C GLU A 32 -2.81 -10.70 17.05
N TYR A 33 -3.96 -10.11 16.73
CA TYR A 33 -4.18 -9.39 15.48
C TYR A 33 -3.20 -8.22 15.33
N ALA A 34 -3.00 -7.40 16.37
CA ALA A 34 -2.04 -6.30 16.31
C ALA A 34 -0.61 -6.78 16.07
N ASN A 35 -0.19 -7.86 16.74
CA ASN A 35 1.12 -8.48 16.55
C ASN A 35 1.30 -9.03 15.13
N ALA A 36 0.24 -9.49 14.47
CA ALA A 36 0.30 -9.89 13.05
C ALA A 36 0.66 -8.72 12.10
N PHE A 37 0.37 -7.47 12.48
CA PHE A 37 0.79 -6.27 11.72
C PHE A 37 2.16 -5.72 12.16
N ARG A 38 2.67 -6.09 13.34
CA ARG A 38 3.99 -5.67 13.86
C ARG A 38 5.14 -6.48 13.24
N THR A 39 5.25 -6.40 11.92
CA THR A 39 6.41 -6.97 11.19
C THR A 39 7.71 -6.25 11.57
N GLU A 40 8.88 -6.81 11.26
CA GLU A 40 10.16 -6.09 11.43
C GLU A 40 10.15 -4.70 10.77
N SER A 41 9.54 -4.59 9.59
CA SER A 41 9.38 -3.30 8.90
C SER A 41 8.51 -2.30 9.65
N TYR A 42 7.56 -2.77 10.45
CA TYR A 42 6.79 -1.93 11.37
C TYR A 42 7.73 -1.44 12.49
N ASN A 43 8.47 -2.34 13.15
CA ASN A 43 9.34 -1.99 14.27
C ASN A 43 10.50 -1.05 13.86
N ASP A 44 11.12 -1.25 12.71
CA ASP A 44 12.19 -0.39 12.17
C ASP A 44 11.68 1.02 11.88
N PHE A 45 10.50 1.11 11.28
CA PHE A 45 9.79 2.37 11.06
C PHE A 45 9.52 3.08 12.39
N TRP A 46 9.04 2.36 13.42
CA TRP A 46 8.76 2.93 14.74
C TRP A 46 10.01 3.40 15.47
N THR A 47 11.13 2.70 15.30
CA THR A 47 12.41 3.11 15.86
C THR A 47 12.83 4.45 15.27
N HIS A 48 12.72 4.62 13.94
CA HIS A 48 13.01 5.88 13.25
C HIS A 48 12.07 7.01 13.69
N VAL A 49 10.78 6.72 13.80
CA VAL A 49 9.74 7.63 14.30
C VAL A 49 10.05 8.12 15.72
N LEU A 50 10.47 7.25 16.63
CA LEU A 50 10.83 7.62 18.00
C LEU A 50 12.08 8.50 18.07
N THR A 51 13.08 8.26 17.20
CA THR A 51 14.27 9.12 17.09
C THR A 51 13.96 10.53 16.60
N LEU A 52 13.00 10.70 15.68
CA LEU A 52 12.56 12.01 15.18
C LEU A 52 11.70 12.79 16.20
N ASN A 53 11.17 12.11 17.23
CA ASN A 53 10.14 12.60 18.15
C ASN A 53 10.67 13.20 19.47
N LYS A 54 11.95 13.61 19.57
CA LYS A 54 12.50 14.10 20.85
C LYS A 54 11.95 15.46 21.35
N GLY A 55 10.81 15.98 20.86
CA GLY A 55 10.30 17.29 21.33
C GLY A 55 8.91 17.78 20.89
N ARG A 56 7.96 16.96 20.40
CA ARG A 56 6.70 17.50 19.82
C ARG A 56 5.40 16.74 20.14
N LEU A 57 5.14 16.47 21.42
CA LEU A 57 3.84 15.92 21.86
C LEU A 57 2.82 17.03 22.17
N THR A 58 1.80 17.16 21.32
CA THR A 58 0.48 17.67 21.75
C THR A 58 -0.56 16.59 21.52
N THR A 59 -1.15 16.12 22.62
CA THR A 59 -2.12 15.02 22.72
C THR A 59 -3.43 15.34 22.00
N HIS A 60 -3.62 14.85 20.77
CA HIS A 60 -4.94 14.84 20.14
C HIS A 60 -5.72 13.62 20.63
N ARG A 61 -6.57 13.81 21.64
CA ARG A 61 -7.50 12.78 22.15
C ARG A 61 -8.58 12.51 21.09
N SER A 62 -8.58 11.30 20.53
CA SER A 62 -9.60 10.81 19.60
C SER A 62 -10.94 10.66 20.33
N LEU A 63 -11.97 11.39 19.92
CA LEU A 63 -13.35 11.17 20.37
C LEU A 63 -13.97 10.07 19.48
N GLY A 64 -13.67 8.81 19.78
CA GLY A 64 -14.21 7.67 19.04
C GLY A 64 -13.49 6.39 19.41
N SER A 65 -14.20 5.46 20.04
CA SER A 65 -13.66 4.14 20.42
C SER A 65 -13.83 3.15 19.28
N THR A 66 -12.96 3.24 18.27
CA THR A 66 -12.63 2.17 17.31
C THR A 66 -11.22 2.44 16.74
N SER A 67 -10.67 1.51 15.97
CA SER A 67 -9.28 1.37 15.50
C SER A 67 -8.38 2.63 15.36
N ALA A 68 -8.93 3.80 14.97
CA ALA A 68 -8.22 5.06 14.77
C ALA A 68 -7.40 5.57 15.99
N ALA A 69 -7.76 5.18 17.22
CA ALA A 69 -6.95 5.48 18.42
C ALA A 69 -5.63 4.68 18.48
N ARG A 70 -5.41 3.70 17.58
CA ARG A 70 -4.19 2.86 17.50
C ARG A 70 -3.16 3.33 16.47
N LEU A 71 -3.51 4.26 15.58
CA LEU A 71 -2.61 4.96 14.65
C LEU A 71 -2.21 6.42 15.02
N PRO A 72 -2.25 6.91 16.30
CA PRO A 72 -1.89 8.29 16.65
C PRO A 72 -0.52 8.75 16.16
N SER A 73 0.42 7.82 16.02
CA SER A 73 1.78 8.06 15.52
C SER A 73 1.82 8.33 14.02
N TYR A 74 1.11 7.57 13.19
CA TYR A 74 1.11 7.76 11.74
C TYR A 74 0.53 9.12 11.33
N ARG A 75 -0.42 9.64 12.12
CA ARG A 75 -0.96 11.00 11.95
C ARG A 75 0.12 12.08 11.94
N LEU A 76 1.20 11.89 12.71
CA LEU A 76 2.24 12.90 12.90
C LEU A 76 3.26 12.94 11.76
N PHE A 77 3.35 11.88 10.95
CA PHE A 77 4.50 11.70 10.06
C PHE A 77 4.17 11.52 8.58
N ALA A 78 2.89 11.39 8.19
CA ALA A 78 2.48 11.22 6.78
C ALA A 78 3.19 12.14 5.75
N GLU A 79 3.64 13.33 6.17
CA GLU A 79 4.37 14.30 5.31
C GLU A 79 5.89 14.07 5.19
N GLN A 80 6.52 13.27 6.05
CA GLN A 80 7.97 13.11 6.17
C GLN A 80 8.45 11.66 5.94
N LEU A 81 7.56 10.76 5.52
CA LEU A 81 7.76 9.31 5.68
C LEU A 81 8.21 8.53 4.46
N LEU A 82 8.35 9.11 3.27
CA LEU A 82 8.77 8.32 2.12
C LEU A 82 10.15 7.71 2.36
N ASP A 83 10.20 6.38 2.41
CA ASP A 83 11.44 5.62 2.64
C ASP A 83 11.64 4.54 1.54
N PRO A 84 12.71 4.63 0.75
CA PRO A 84 13.58 5.80 0.62
C PRO A 84 12.82 7.02 0.08
N ASP A 85 13.27 8.22 0.44
CA ASP A 85 12.74 9.46 -0.15
C ASP A 85 13.07 9.53 -1.65
N GLN A 86 12.45 10.46 -2.38
CA GLN A 86 12.61 10.54 -3.83
C GLN A 86 14.05 10.85 -4.27
N SER A 87 14.76 11.69 -3.53
CA SER A 87 16.16 12.03 -3.80
C SER A 87 17.08 10.85 -3.54
N THR A 88 16.85 10.11 -2.45
CA THR A 88 17.58 8.91 -2.09
C THR A 88 17.35 7.81 -3.11
N ALA A 89 16.11 7.57 -3.54
CA ALA A 89 15.79 6.61 -4.60
C ALA A 89 16.49 6.96 -5.92
N THR A 90 16.48 8.25 -6.31
CA THR A 90 17.16 8.73 -7.52
C THR A 90 18.68 8.54 -7.43
N ARG A 91 19.28 8.84 -6.27
CA ARG A 91 20.71 8.62 -6.02
C ARG A 91 21.07 7.14 -6.11
N ILE A 92 20.30 6.25 -5.49
CA ILE A 92 20.53 4.81 -5.54
C ILE A 92 20.47 4.29 -6.98
N LEU A 93 19.46 4.71 -7.75
CA LEU A 93 19.31 4.35 -9.17
C LEU A 93 20.51 4.79 -10.01
N ASN A 94 21.00 6.03 -9.81
CA ASN A 94 22.17 6.55 -10.50
C ASN A 94 23.45 5.77 -10.17
N LEU A 95 23.65 5.40 -8.89
CA LEU A 95 24.85 4.69 -8.42
C LEU A 95 24.91 3.24 -8.90
N THR A 96 23.76 2.55 -8.95
CA THR A 96 23.69 1.12 -9.32
C THR A 96 23.78 0.83 -10.82
N ARG A 97 23.91 1.87 -11.67
CA ARG A 97 23.95 1.75 -13.15
C ARG A 97 22.86 0.79 -13.66
N ALA A 98 21.63 0.99 -13.18
CA ALA A 98 20.50 0.13 -13.56
C ALA A 98 20.41 0.04 -15.08
N HIS A 99 19.98 -1.12 -15.60
CA HIS A 99 19.95 -1.36 -17.03
C HIS A 99 19.14 -0.24 -17.73
N PRO A 100 19.67 0.45 -18.76
CA PRO A 100 19.06 1.69 -19.30
C PRO A 100 17.58 1.57 -19.68
N LYS A 101 17.13 0.34 -20.01
CA LYS A 101 15.77 0.06 -20.46
C LYS A 101 14.76 -0.18 -19.33
N ILE A 102 15.21 -0.26 -18.07
CA ILE A 102 14.36 -0.44 -16.88
C ILE A 102 14.50 0.76 -15.94
N PHE A 103 15.64 1.44 -16.02
CA PHE A 103 15.93 2.68 -15.31
C PHE A 103 14.77 3.69 -15.39
N SER A 104 14.22 3.94 -16.59
CA SER A 104 13.08 4.87 -16.75
C SER A 104 11.82 4.41 -16.03
N LEU A 105 11.50 3.10 -16.06
CA LEU A 105 10.33 2.54 -15.38
C LEU A 105 10.48 2.60 -13.86
N LEU A 106 11.70 2.44 -13.33
CA LEU A 106 11.97 2.55 -11.90
C LEU A 106 11.89 4.00 -11.43
N ILE A 107 12.41 4.96 -12.21
CA ILE A 107 12.23 6.39 -11.91
C ILE A 107 10.74 6.72 -11.83
N GLU A 108 9.98 6.29 -12.82
CA GLU A 108 8.54 6.55 -12.86
C GLU A 108 7.81 5.89 -11.70
N TYR A 109 8.19 4.65 -11.33
CA TYR A 109 7.67 3.98 -10.14
C TYR A 109 7.90 4.78 -8.86
N PHE A 110 9.11 5.28 -8.61
CA PHE A 110 9.39 6.08 -7.42
C PHE A 110 8.66 7.43 -7.46
N SER A 111 8.59 8.07 -8.64
CA SER A 111 7.84 9.33 -8.80
C SER A 111 6.35 9.13 -8.51
N LEU A 112 5.76 8.06 -9.04
CA LEU A 112 4.34 7.76 -8.91
C LEU A 112 3.96 7.40 -7.47
N THR A 113 4.76 6.56 -6.81
CA THR A 113 4.57 6.25 -5.38
C THR A 113 4.75 7.50 -4.50
N SER A 114 5.62 8.44 -4.88
CA SER A 114 5.73 9.74 -4.22
C SER A 114 4.48 10.60 -4.42
N ASN A 115 3.93 10.64 -5.64
CA ASN A 115 2.69 11.38 -5.94
C ASN A 115 1.49 10.80 -5.17
N ALA A 116 1.38 9.48 -5.09
CA ALA A 116 0.31 8.82 -4.35
C ALA A 116 0.42 9.07 -2.83
N SER A 117 1.65 9.04 -2.29
CA SER A 117 1.91 9.42 -0.89
C SER A 117 1.50 10.87 -0.61
N HIS A 118 1.87 11.80 -1.50
CA HIS A 118 1.45 13.20 -1.39
C HIS A 118 -0.08 13.37 -1.42
N LEU A 119 -0.76 12.66 -2.32
CA LEU A 119 -2.21 12.63 -2.42
C LEU A 119 -2.86 12.11 -1.12
N CYS A 120 -2.34 11.03 -0.55
CA CYS A 120 -2.83 10.53 0.74
C CYS A 120 -2.69 11.60 1.83
N GLY A 121 -1.59 12.37 1.82
CA GLY A 121 -1.38 13.49 2.74
C GLY A 121 -2.38 14.64 2.55
N LEU A 122 -2.77 14.94 1.31
CA LEU A 122 -3.82 15.91 1.02
C LEU A 122 -5.18 15.46 1.57
N LEU A 123 -5.53 14.19 1.40
CA LEU A 123 -6.78 13.63 1.92
C LEU A 123 -6.82 13.63 3.45
N LEU A 124 -5.70 13.30 4.10
CA LEU A 124 -5.58 13.41 5.56
C LEU A 124 -5.79 14.84 6.05
N LYS A 125 -5.24 15.85 5.36
CA LYS A 125 -5.49 17.27 5.67
C LYS A 125 -6.96 17.62 5.52
N ASP A 126 -7.61 17.11 4.49
CA ASP A 126 -9.03 17.35 4.27
C ASP A 126 -9.89 16.72 5.39
N ILE A 127 -9.55 15.51 5.83
CA ILE A 127 -10.18 14.87 7.01
C ILE A 127 -9.98 15.71 8.27
N ASP A 128 -8.76 16.20 8.54
CA ASP A 128 -8.50 17.04 9.72
C ASP A 128 -9.29 18.36 9.67
N ARG A 129 -9.36 19.02 8.51
CA ARG A 129 -10.20 20.20 8.31
C ARG A 129 -11.67 19.90 8.57
N ILE A 130 -12.16 18.77 8.08
CA ILE A 130 -13.52 18.30 8.33
C ILE A 130 -13.76 18.16 9.83
N ARG A 131 -12.89 17.42 10.54
CA ARG A 131 -13.05 17.20 11.99
C ARG A 131 -12.99 18.49 12.79
N LYS A 132 -12.13 19.44 12.43
CA LYS A 132 -12.06 20.76 13.09
C LYS A 132 -13.36 21.54 12.92
N ARG A 133 -13.91 21.61 11.70
CA ARG A 133 -15.20 22.26 11.43
C ARG A 133 -16.35 21.57 12.16
N TYR A 134 -16.29 20.25 12.21
CA TYR A 134 -17.28 19.41 12.88
C TYR A 134 -17.25 19.56 14.41
N LYS A 135 -16.06 19.57 15.02
CA LYS A 135 -15.86 19.80 16.46
C LYS A 135 -16.25 21.22 16.87
N PHE A 136 -15.84 22.24 16.11
CA PHE A 136 -16.24 23.63 16.33
C PHE A 136 -17.76 23.81 16.30
N SER A 137 -18.43 23.02 15.45
CA SER A 137 -19.88 22.94 15.43
C SER A 137 -20.43 22.37 16.75
N LEU A 138 -19.91 21.25 17.25
CA LEU A 138 -20.45 20.65 18.49
C LEU A 138 -20.17 21.43 19.78
N GLU A 139 -19.01 22.10 19.90
CA GLU A 139 -18.55 22.70 21.18
C GLU A 139 -18.93 24.18 21.39
N SER A 140 -19.57 24.84 20.42
CA SER A 140 -19.97 26.25 20.59
C SER A 140 -21.04 26.41 21.68
N PRO A 141 -20.80 27.23 22.73
CA PRO A 141 -21.68 27.30 23.89
C PRO A 141 -22.94 28.12 23.56
N VAL A 142 -24.06 27.43 23.39
CA VAL A 142 -25.37 28.06 23.49
C VAL A 142 -25.84 27.91 24.93
N ASN A 143 -25.81 29.03 25.65
CA ASN A 143 -26.14 29.18 27.06
C ASN A 143 -27.36 28.34 27.49
N PRO A 144 -27.22 27.36 28.40
CA PRO A 144 -28.33 26.54 28.85
C PRO A 144 -29.18 27.29 29.88
N ASN A 145 -30.32 27.82 29.44
CA ASN A 145 -31.41 28.16 30.36
C ASN A 145 -32.19 26.88 30.69
N PRO A 146 -32.18 26.39 31.95
CA PRO A 146 -32.75 25.09 32.33
C PRO A 146 -34.29 25.03 32.37
N ASN A 147 -35.00 26.14 32.13
CA ASN A 147 -36.44 26.24 32.43
C ASN A 147 -37.40 26.07 31.23
N ARG A 148 -37.00 25.44 30.12
CA ARG A 148 -37.92 25.14 28.99
C ARG A 148 -37.80 23.71 28.47
N PRO A 149 -38.79 22.84 28.71
CA PRO A 149 -38.91 21.56 28.02
C PRO A 149 -39.41 21.82 26.59
N GLY A 150 -38.47 21.96 25.66
CA GLY A 150 -38.72 22.19 24.23
C GLY A 150 -37.44 22.43 23.43
N ARG A 151 -36.29 22.04 23.99
CA ARG A 151 -34.96 22.51 23.59
C ARG A 151 -34.36 21.71 22.42
N GLU A 152 -34.76 20.47 22.20
CA GLU A 152 -34.24 19.64 21.10
C GLU A 152 -34.57 20.22 19.72
N ILE A 153 -35.75 20.82 19.56
CA ILE A 153 -36.20 21.47 18.31
C ILE A 153 -35.43 22.76 18.03
N ALA A 154 -34.98 23.48 19.07
CA ALA A 154 -34.19 24.71 18.90
C ALA A 154 -32.77 24.46 18.36
N HIS A 155 -32.24 23.25 18.53
CA HIS A 155 -30.92 22.86 18.04
C HIS A 155 -30.94 22.35 16.59
N LEU A 156 -32.10 21.89 16.09
CA LEU A 156 -32.23 21.32 14.75
C LEU A 156 -31.86 22.34 13.64
N PRO A 157 -32.36 23.60 13.61
CA PRO A 157 -31.95 24.58 12.60
C PRO A 157 -30.45 24.89 12.58
N LEU A 158 -29.80 24.84 13.74
CA LEU A 158 -28.36 25.08 13.88
C LEU A 158 -27.56 23.89 13.32
N VAL A 159 -27.95 22.66 13.66
CA VAL A 159 -27.34 21.43 13.13
C VAL A 159 -27.54 21.37 11.61
N LEU A 160 -28.74 21.70 11.14
CA LEU A 160 -29.10 21.79 9.73
C LEU A 160 -28.20 22.80 8.99
N ALA A 161 -28.11 24.04 9.47
CA ALA A 161 -27.29 25.09 8.85
C ALA A 161 -25.80 24.71 8.78
N ARG A 162 -25.29 24.00 9.79
CA ARG A 162 -23.90 23.54 9.84
C ARG A 162 -23.62 22.40 8.88
N ILE A 163 -24.56 21.48 8.75
CA ILE A 163 -24.50 20.40 7.77
C ILE A 163 -24.58 20.94 6.35
N THR A 164 -25.47 21.90 6.08
CA THR A 164 -25.55 22.58 4.77
C THR A 164 -24.24 23.33 4.45
N LEU A 165 -23.64 24.00 5.45
CA LEU A 165 -22.33 24.66 5.29
C LEU A 165 -21.22 23.64 4.99
N PHE A 166 -21.31 22.47 5.63
CA PHE A 166 -20.37 21.38 5.45
C PHE A 166 -20.46 20.73 4.07
N SER A 167 -21.67 20.40 3.59
CA SER A 167 -21.90 19.85 2.24
C SER A 167 -21.40 20.79 1.15
N ARG A 168 -21.59 22.12 1.32
CA ARG A 168 -21.07 23.13 0.38
C ARG A 168 -19.55 23.18 0.27
N SER A 169 -18.83 22.68 1.28
CA SER A 169 -17.37 22.66 1.33
C SER A 169 -16.83 21.24 1.32
N ASN A 170 -17.58 20.29 0.77
CA ASN A 170 -17.23 18.88 0.74
C ASN A 170 -15.93 18.63 -0.07
N PRO A 171 -14.82 18.26 0.60
CA PRO A 171 -13.54 18.04 -0.08
C PRO A 171 -13.48 16.70 -0.83
N PHE A 172 -14.52 15.87 -0.72
CA PHE A 172 -14.67 14.58 -1.41
C PHE A 172 -15.60 14.66 -2.61
N SER A 173 -16.14 15.84 -2.91
CA SER A 173 -16.96 16.05 -4.11
C SER A 173 -16.13 15.77 -5.37
N THR A 174 -16.77 15.26 -6.42
CA THR A 174 -16.11 14.95 -7.71
C THR A 174 -15.46 16.18 -8.36
N ALA A 175 -15.97 17.37 -8.06
CA ALA A 175 -15.41 18.65 -8.51
C ALA A 175 -14.19 19.11 -7.69
N ALA A 176 -13.85 18.46 -6.58
CA ALA A 176 -12.76 18.85 -5.72
C ALA A 176 -11.39 18.63 -6.41
N PRO A 177 -10.43 19.57 -6.28
CA PRO A 177 -9.09 19.42 -6.85
C PRO A 177 -8.32 18.18 -6.35
N SER A 178 -8.62 17.71 -5.13
CA SER A 178 -8.06 16.47 -4.57
C SER A 178 -8.55 15.23 -5.34
N MET A 179 -9.82 15.22 -5.78
CA MET A 179 -10.43 14.12 -6.52
C MET A 179 -9.95 14.06 -7.97
N SER A 180 -9.79 15.21 -8.64
CA SER A 180 -9.20 15.21 -10.00
C SER A 180 -7.77 14.67 -10.00
N ARG A 181 -6.96 15.06 -9.01
CA ARG A 181 -5.62 14.52 -8.79
C ARG A 181 -5.65 13.03 -8.45
N PHE A 182 -6.64 12.60 -7.69
CA PHE A 182 -6.83 11.18 -7.33
C PHE A 182 -6.99 10.31 -8.57
N GLU A 183 -7.90 10.67 -9.46
CA GLU A 183 -8.13 9.92 -10.70
C GLU A 183 -6.93 9.96 -11.65
N SER A 184 -6.19 11.08 -11.69
CA SER A 184 -4.93 11.17 -12.44
C SER A 184 -3.90 10.17 -11.92
N VAL A 185 -3.62 10.16 -10.61
CA VAL A 185 -2.65 9.24 -9.99
C VAL A 185 -3.07 7.78 -10.21
N ARG A 186 -4.36 7.47 -10.08
CA ARG A 186 -4.90 6.12 -10.32
C ARG A 186 -4.71 5.67 -11.77
N THR A 187 -4.98 6.56 -12.72
CA THR A 187 -4.76 6.31 -14.15
C THR A 187 -3.29 6.06 -14.44
N ASP A 188 -2.41 6.89 -13.90
CA ASP A 188 -0.96 6.74 -14.04
C ASP A 188 -0.47 5.42 -13.42
N CYS A 189 -1.02 5.00 -12.27
CA CYS A 189 -0.71 3.71 -11.65
C CYS A 189 -1.08 2.55 -12.58
N THR A 190 -2.25 2.63 -13.21
CA THR A 190 -2.77 1.61 -14.11
C THR A 190 -1.87 1.46 -15.34
N GLU A 191 -1.48 2.58 -15.95
CA GLU A 191 -0.60 2.56 -17.12
C GLU A 191 0.83 2.09 -16.76
N LEU A 192 1.38 2.56 -15.63
CA LEU A 192 2.67 2.08 -15.15
C LEU A 192 2.66 0.57 -14.92
N LEU A 193 1.64 0.03 -14.25
CA LEU A 193 1.51 -1.40 -13.97
C LEU A 193 1.55 -2.21 -15.27
N LYS A 194 0.76 -1.81 -16.27
CA LYS A 194 0.72 -2.46 -17.58
C LYS A 194 2.10 -2.49 -18.26
N ARG A 195 2.82 -1.37 -18.22
CA ARG A 195 4.18 -1.28 -18.81
C ARG A 195 5.20 -2.10 -18.04
N LEU A 196 5.14 -2.12 -16.70
CA LEU A 196 5.99 -2.96 -15.85
C LEU A 196 5.76 -4.45 -16.15
N GLU A 197 4.51 -4.89 -16.24
CA GLU A 197 4.15 -6.28 -16.55
C GLU A 197 4.57 -6.69 -17.96
N SER A 198 4.27 -5.86 -18.96
CA SER A 198 4.70 -6.09 -20.34
C SER A 198 6.23 -6.21 -20.42
N ARG A 199 6.96 -5.34 -19.72
CA ARG A 199 8.42 -5.37 -19.68
C ARG A 199 8.95 -6.61 -18.97
N ARG A 200 8.32 -7.03 -17.88
CA ARG A 200 8.65 -8.26 -17.14
C ARG A 200 8.49 -9.48 -18.05
N GLN A 201 7.34 -9.61 -18.71
CA GLN A 201 7.07 -10.71 -19.65
C GLN A 201 8.08 -10.76 -20.81
N ARG A 202 8.43 -9.59 -21.38
CA ARG A 202 9.45 -9.50 -22.43
C ARG A 202 10.84 -9.88 -21.94
N THR A 203 11.16 -9.60 -20.67
CA THR A 203 12.44 -9.97 -20.06
C THR A 203 12.48 -11.48 -19.80
N GLN A 204 11.40 -12.05 -19.26
CA GLN A 204 11.26 -13.49 -19.01
C GLN A 204 11.35 -14.31 -20.30
N SER A 205 10.72 -13.86 -21.39
CA SER A 205 10.80 -14.55 -22.68
C SER A 205 12.21 -14.54 -23.27
N ARG A 206 12.98 -13.47 -23.06
CA ARG A 206 14.40 -13.40 -23.45
C ARG A 206 15.26 -14.38 -22.65
N ILE A 207 15.06 -14.45 -21.34
CA ILE A 207 15.73 -15.44 -20.48
C ILE A 207 15.44 -16.85 -20.99
N ASN A 208 14.17 -17.16 -21.27
CA ASN A 208 13.79 -18.48 -21.77
C ASN A 208 14.39 -18.80 -23.13
N ARG A 209 14.48 -17.81 -24.05
CA ARG A 209 15.14 -17.97 -25.35
C ARG A 209 16.64 -18.25 -25.20
N LEU A 210 17.34 -17.50 -24.36
CA LEU A 210 18.78 -17.71 -24.11
C LEU A 210 19.04 -19.07 -23.45
N LYS A 211 18.21 -19.48 -22.49
CA LYS A 211 18.29 -20.83 -21.90
C LYS A 211 18.14 -21.92 -22.97
N LYS A 212 17.15 -21.80 -23.86
CA LYS A 212 16.95 -22.76 -24.97
C LYS A 212 18.14 -22.78 -25.94
N LEU A 213 18.66 -21.61 -26.31
CA LEU A 213 19.86 -21.50 -27.16
C LEU A 213 21.05 -22.19 -26.52
N ARG A 214 21.27 -21.98 -25.22
CA ARG A 214 22.32 -22.64 -24.45
C ARG A 214 22.18 -24.15 -24.48
N PHE A 215 21.00 -24.70 -24.18
CA PHE A 215 20.76 -26.15 -24.25
C PHE A 215 21.00 -26.70 -25.66
N GLY A 216 20.57 -25.99 -26.71
CA GLY A 216 20.83 -26.38 -28.10
C GLY A 216 22.33 -26.35 -28.45
N SER A 217 23.06 -25.31 -28.03
CA SER A 217 24.50 -25.19 -28.26
C SER A 217 25.32 -26.25 -27.52
N ALA A 218 24.93 -26.59 -26.28
CA ALA A 218 25.57 -27.65 -25.50
C ALA A 218 25.37 -29.01 -26.17
N ALA A 219 24.16 -29.30 -26.67
CA ALA A 219 23.88 -30.51 -27.43
C ALA A 219 24.73 -30.58 -28.72
N LEU A 220 24.86 -29.46 -29.43
CA LEU A 220 25.70 -29.37 -30.63
C LEU A 220 27.19 -29.60 -30.31
N LEU A 221 27.71 -28.99 -29.24
CA LEU A 221 29.09 -29.20 -28.81
C LEU A 221 29.35 -30.66 -28.45
N VAL A 222 28.45 -31.29 -27.68
CA VAL A 222 28.55 -32.72 -27.36
C VAL A 222 28.58 -33.57 -28.63
N ALA A 223 27.69 -33.29 -29.59
CA ALA A 223 27.66 -33.99 -30.88
C ALA A 223 28.97 -33.83 -31.66
N ILE A 224 29.49 -32.60 -31.78
CA ILE A 224 30.76 -32.32 -32.47
C ILE A 224 31.93 -33.04 -31.78
N THR A 225 32.02 -32.96 -30.44
CA THR A 225 33.09 -33.65 -29.69
C THR A 225 33.00 -35.17 -29.82
N GLY A 226 31.79 -35.75 -29.76
CA GLY A 226 31.57 -37.18 -29.97
C GLY A 226 32.01 -37.63 -31.36
N SER A 227 31.60 -36.89 -32.40
CA SER A 227 32.03 -37.17 -33.78
C SER A 227 33.54 -37.03 -33.98
N LEU A 228 34.18 -36.02 -33.38
CA LEU A 228 35.62 -35.81 -33.49
C LEU A 228 36.42 -36.95 -32.83
N ILE A 229 35.97 -37.45 -31.67
CA ILE A 229 36.60 -38.59 -31.00
C ILE A 229 36.60 -39.83 -31.91
N VAL A 230 35.48 -40.09 -32.60
CA VAL A 230 35.37 -41.22 -33.55
C VAL A 230 36.33 -41.06 -34.72
N ILE A 231 36.43 -39.85 -35.29
CA ILE A 231 37.33 -39.55 -36.42
C ILE A 231 38.80 -39.72 -36.01
N VAL A 232 39.19 -39.19 -34.85
CA VAL A 232 40.56 -39.30 -34.32
C VAL A 232 40.93 -40.75 -34.04
N ALA A 233 40.03 -41.53 -33.41
CA ALA A 233 40.24 -42.95 -33.15
C ALA A 233 40.41 -43.76 -34.45
N ALA A 234 39.72 -43.37 -35.53
CA ALA A 234 39.79 -44.05 -36.81
C ALA A 234 40.98 -43.64 -37.69
N HIS A 235 41.49 -42.40 -37.59
CA HIS A 235 42.45 -41.84 -38.56
C HIS A 235 43.80 -41.41 -37.98
N GLY A 236 43.99 -41.43 -36.65
CA GLY A 236 45.31 -41.49 -36.03
C GLY A 236 46.26 -40.29 -36.19
N PHE A 237 45.82 -39.06 -36.52
CA PHE A 237 46.70 -37.88 -36.38
C PHE A 237 46.01 -36.54 -36.02
N ILE A 238 46.85 -35.67 -35.45
CA ILE A 238 46.64 -34.50 -34.57
C ILE A 238 46.05 -33.25 -35.25
N MET A 239 45.13 -32.53 -34.57
CA MET A 239 45.13 -31.05 -34.62
C MET A 239 44.54 -30.42 -33.35
N LEU A 240 45.35 -29.51 -32.80
CA LEU A 240 45.09 -28.59 -31.70
C LEU A 240 44.05 -27.54 -32.13
N VAL A 241 42.87 -27.56 -31.52
CA VAL A 241 41.99 -26.38 -31.53
C VAL A 241 41.95 -25.83 -30.11
N ALA A 242 42.90 -24.94 -29.81
CA ALA A 242 42.77 -24.03 -28.68
C ALA A 242 41.57 -23.13 -28.95
N GLY A 243 40.47 -23.40 -28.24
CA GLY A 243 39.13 -22.96 -28.62
C GLY A 243 38.83 -21.46 -28.40
N PRO A 244 37.98 -20.86 -29.27
CA PRO A 244 37.30 -19.60 -28.96
C PRO A 244 36.04 -19.77 -28.07
N GLY A 245 35.65 -21.01 -27.74
CA GLY A 245 34.33 -21.31 -27.14
C GLY A 245 34.08 -20.81 -25.72
N PHE A 246 35.13 -20.58 -24.92
CA PHE A 246 35.00 -20.16 -23.51
C PHE A 246 34.52 -18.71 -23.34
N LEU A 247 34.85 -17.82 -24.28
CA LEU A 247 34.45 -16.40 -24.21
C LEU A 247 32.97 -16.20 -24.56
N MET A 248 32.40 -17.04 -25.43
CA MET A 248 30.98 -16.94 -25.81
C MET A 248 30.05 -17.38 -24.66
N GLY A 249 30.38 -18.48 -23.97
CA GLY A 249 29.57 -19.00 -22.87
C GLY A 249 29.52 -18.08 -21.64
N SER A 250 30.62 -17.38 -21.35
CA SER A 250 30.69 -16.43 -20.23
C SER A 250 29.88 -15.16 -20.49
N LEU A 251 29.90 -14.62 -21.72
CA LEU A 251 29.09 -13.46 -22.11
C LEU A 251 27.58 -13.76 -22.07
N GLU A 252 27.17 -14.94 -22.53
CA GLU A 252 25.77 -15.38 -22.46
C GLU A 252 25.30 -15.57 -21.01
N LEU A 253 26.13 -16.15 -20.14
CA LEU A 253 25.79 -16.33 -18.72
C LEU A 253 25.60 -15.00 -18.00
N VAL A 254 26.54 -14.06 -18.19
CA VAL A 254 26.45 -12.69 -17.65
C VAL A 254 25.18 -11.98 -18.15
N SER A 255 24.77 -12.25 -19.40
CA SER A 255 23.54 -11.66 -19.96
C SER A 255 22.26 -12.21 -19.31
N VAL A 256 22.20 -13.52 -19.01
CA VAL A 256 21.05 -14.17 -18.36
C VAL A 256 20.91 -13.68 -16.92
N ASP A 257 22.00 -13.59 -16.16
CA ASP A 257 21.97 -13.12 -14.77
C ASP A 257 21.59 -11.64 -14.67
N ARG A 258 22.03 -10.82 -15.62
CA ARG A 258 21.57 -9.42 -15.74
C ARG A 258 20.07 -9.35 -16.04
N LEU A 259 19.56 -10.18 -16.95
CA LEU A 259 18.13 -10.22 -17.27
C LEU A 259 17.30 -10.77 -16.10
N ALA A 260 17.81 -11.73 -15.33
CA ALA A 260 17.15 -12.27 -14.16
C ALA A 260 16.97 -11.19 -13.07
N ARG A 261 18.03 -10.42 -12.78
CA ARG A 261 17.98 -9.25 -11.88
C ARG A 261 16.99 -8.20 -12.36
N CYS A 262 17.02 -7.88 -13.64
CA CYS A 262 16.06 -7.00 -14.29
C CYS A 262 14.61 -7.48 -14.09
N SER A 263 14.37 -8.79 -14.22
CA SER A 263 13.05 -9.40 -14.01
C SER A 263 12.58 -9.26 -12.56
N ALA A 264 13.48 -9.48 -11.58
CA ALA A 264 13.19 -9.33 -10.16
C ALA A 264 12.83 -7.89 -9.77
N GLN A 265 13.59 -6.90 -10.28
CA GLN A 265 13.29 -5.48 -10.07
C GLN A 265 11.91 -5.10 -10.64
N LEU A 266 11.61 -5.53 -11.87
CA LEU A 266 10.30 -5.28 -12.51
C LEU A 266 9.17 -5.98 -11.78
N GLU A 267 9.39 -7.19 -11.27
CA GLU A 267 8.40 -7.93 -10.48
C GLU A 267 8.10 -7.23 -9.16
N SER A 268 9.13 -6.79 -8.44
CA SER A 268 8.97 -6.04 -7.20
C SER A 268 8.20 -4.74 -7.42
N ALA A 269 8.56 -3.97 -8.46
CA ALA A 269 7.87 -2.73 -8.80
C ALA A 269 6.42 -2.97 -9.26
N ALA A 270 6.17 -4.03 -10.05
CA ALA A 270 4.82 -4.39 -10.48
C ALA A 270 3.93 -4.77 -9.29
N LYS A 271 4.44 -5.61 -8.37
CA LYS A 271 3.72 -5.96 -7.13
C LYS A 271 3.41 -4.73 -6.29
N GLY A 272 4.39 -3.84 -6.11
CA GLY A 272 4.21 -2.58 -5.39
C GLY A 272 3.15 -1.67 -6.03
N THR A 273 3.17 -1.55 -7.36
CA THR A 273 2.20 -0.73 -8.10
C THR A 273 0.80 -1.34 -8.05
N TYR A 274 0.68 -2.67 -8.11
CA TYR A 274 -0.59 -3.38 -7.97
C TYR A 274 -1.22 -3.18 -6.58
N ILE A 275 -0.42 -3.31 -5.53
CA ILE A 275 -0.88 -3.08 -4.14
C ILE A 275 -1.34 -1.62 -4.00
N LEU A 276 -0.55 -0.66 -4.46
CA LEU A 276 -0.93 0.75 -4.44
C LEU A 276 -2.26 1.00 -5.18
N LEU A 277 -2.43 0.43 -6.38
CA LEU A 277 -3.68 0.57 -7.13
C LEU A 277 -4.88 0.01 -6.36
N ARG A 278 -4.70 -1.12 -5.66
CA ARG A 278 -5.74 -1.72 -4.81
C ARG A 278 -6.10 -0.85 -3.61
N ASP A 279 -5.09 -0.23 -3.00
CA ASP A 279 -5.29 0.69 -1.88
C ASP A 279 -6.05 1.93 -2.35
N LEU A 280 -5.68 2.49 -3.51
CA LEU A 280 -6.40 3.60 -4.15
C LEU A 280 -7.86 3.21 -4.49
N ASP A 281 -8.11 2.03 -5.05
CA ASP A 281 -9.49 1.56 -5.29
C ASP A 281 -10.30 1.47 -3.98
N THR A 282 -9.65 1.12 -2.88
CA THR A 282 -10.29 1.04 -1.57
C THR A 282 -10.57 2.43 -0.99
N ILE A 283 -9.61 3.36 -1.08
CA ILE A 283 -9.79 4.76 -0.70
C ILE A 283 -10.92 5.40 -1.52
N SER A 284 -10.96 5.18 -2.84
CA SER A 284 -12.01 5.68 -3.74
C SER A 284 -13.41 5.25 -3.28
N ARG A 285 -13.58 3.98 -2.87
CA ARG A 285 -14.85 3.49 -2.33
C ARG A 285 -15.24 4.16 -1.01
N HIS A 286 -14.29 4.41 -0.11
CA HIS A 286 -14.57 5.11 1.16
C HIS A 286 -14.95 6.57 0.92
N VAL A 287 -14.25 7.26 0.01
CA VAL A 287 -14.55 8.63 -0.42
C VAL A 287 -15.95 8.71 -1.03
N ALA A 288 -16.32 7.77 -1.91
CA ALA A 288 -17.65 7.71 -2.51
C ALA A 288 -18.73 7.48 -1.45
N ARG A 289 -18.50 6.59 -0.47
CA ARG A 289 -19.43 6.36 0.65
C ARG A 289 -19.64 7.63 1.48
N LEU A 290 -18.57 8.35 1.83
CA LEU A 290 -18.65 9.63 2.53
C LEU A 290 -19.42 10.68 1.75
N ASN A 291 -19.20 10.75 0.43
CA ASN A 291 -19.94 11.68 -0.43
C ASN A 291 -21.44 11.36 -0.45
N ASN A 292 -21.80 10.08 -0.57
CA ASN A 292 -23.20 9.64 -0.57
C ASN A 292 -23.91 9.93 0.76
N GLU A 293 -23.24 9.78 1.91
CA GLU A 293 -23.81 10.16 3.21
C GLU A 293 -24.13 11.65 3.28
N LEU A 294 -23.26 12.50 2.73
CA LEU A 294 -23.46 13.95 2.72
C LEU A 294 -24.59 14.38 1.79
N GLU A 295 -24.68 13.78 0.61
CA GLU A 295 -25.81 13.99 -0.30
C GLU A 295 -27.12 13.51 0.30
N HIS A 296 -27.12 12.36 1.00
CA HIS A 296 -28.29 11.86 1.69
C HIS A 296 -28.77 12.82 2.78
N VAL A 297 -27.83 13.32 3.59
CA VAL A 297 -28.12 14.30 4.63
C VAL A 297 -28.64 15.62 4.04
N GLU A 298 -28.07 16.09 2.92
CA GLU A 298 -28.58 17.28 2.21
C GLU A 298 -30.01 17.07 1.70
N GLY A 299 -30.33 15.88 1.19
CA GLY A 299 -31.70 15.52 0.79
C GLY A 299 -32.69 15.51 1.96
N LEU A 300 -32.29 15.00 3.13
CA LEU A 300 -33.12 15.05 4.35
C LEU A 300 -33.39 16.49 4.79
N VAL A 301 -32.36 17.34 4.71
CA VAL A 301 -32.45 18.77 5.03
C VAL A 301 -33.43 19.48 4.10
N GLN A 302 -33.30 19.27 2.79
CA GLN A 302 -34.16 19.90 1.80
C GLN A 302 -35.63 19.48 1.98
N MET A 303 -35.87 18.17 2.15
CA MET A 303 -37.20 17.64 2.43
C MET A 303 -37.83 18.22 3.71
N TRP A 304 -37.04 18.48 4.75
CA TRP A 304 -37.54 19.12 5.97
C TRP A 304 -37.90 20.58 5.75
N ILE A 305 -37.08 21.33 5.01
CA ILE A 305 -37.36 22.73 4.64
C ILE A 305 -38.65 22.81 3.81
N ASP A 306 -38.83 21.91 2.85
CA ASP A 306 -39.98 21.89 1.95
C ASP A 306 -41.31 21.56 2.66
N ARG A 307 -41.27 20.89 3.82
CA ARG A 307 -42.46 20.46 4.58
C ARG A 307 -43.07 21.52 5.50
N GLY A 308 -42.43 22.66 5.77
CA GLY A 308 -43.06 23.77 6.51
C GLY A 308 -43.34 23.53 8.01
N ASP A 309 -44.48 24.05 8.51
CA ASP A 309 -44.83 24.25 9.95
C ASP A 309 -45.56 23.04 10.62
N ASP A 310 -45.62 21.86 9.98
CA ASP A 310 -46.29 20.64 10.50
C ASP A 310 -45.42 19.90 11.56
N ARG A 311 -45.12 20.60 12.66
CA ARG A 311 -43.74 20.70 13.17
C ARG A 311 -43.25 19.84 14.33
N LEU A 312 -44.04 19.00 14.98
CA LEU A 312 -43.58 18.38 16.23
C LEU A 312 -43.21 16.89 16.10
N GLY A 313 -43.97 16.08 15.36
CA GLY A 313 -43.64 14.66 15.19
C GLY A 313 -42.58 14.38 14.11
N ALA A 314 -42.58 15.17 13.04
CA ALA A 314 -41.62 15.03 11.94
C ALA A 314 -40.24 15.62 12.29
N SER A 315 -40.15 16.56 13.23
CA SER A 315 -38.88 17.14 13.67
C SER A 315 -38.03 16.15 14.45
N ASP A 316 -38.66 15.32 15.29
CA ASP A 316 -37.95 14.39 16.17
C ASP A 316 -37.39 13.19 15.40
N GLU A 317 -38.13 12.69 14.41
CA GLU A 317 -37.65 11.63 13.51
C GLU A 317 -36.48 12.15 12.64
N VAL A 318 -36.60 13.35 12.07
CA VAL A 318 -35.52 13.98 11.29
C VAL A 318 -34.29 14.24 12.16
N ALA A 319 -34.47 14.69 13.40
CA ALA A 319 -33.37 14.88 14.35
C ALA A 319 -32.67 13.56 14.72
N CYS A 320 -33.43 12.48 14.93
CA CYS A 320 -32.90 11.15 15.19
C CYS A 320 -32.11 10.60 13.99
N GLN A 321 -32.66 10.73 12.77
CA GLN A 321 -31.98 10.30 11.55
C GLN A 321 -30.69 11.10 11.31
N LEU A 322 -30.73 12.42 11.51
CA LEU A 322 -29.56 13.28 11.39
C LEU A 322 -28.46 12.87 12.38
N ARG A 323 -28.82 12.54 13.62
CA ARG A 323 -27.87 12.06 14.64
C ARG A 323 -27.23 10.72 14.25
N ARG A 324 -28.01 9.78 13.70
CA ARG A 324 -27.50 8.48 13.22
C ARG A 324 -26.56 8.65 12.03
N ASN A 325 -26.96 9.41 11.01
CA ASN A 325 -26.14 9.68 9.83
C ASN A 325 -24.83 10.38 10.21
N ASN A 326 -24.92 11.28 11.17
CA ASN A 326 -23.77 11.98 11.70
C ASN A 326 -22.75 11.06 12.40
N GLN A 327 -23.22 10.11 13.21
CA GLN A 327 -22.35 9.12 13.84
C GLN A 327 -21.71 8.21 12.79
N SER A 328 -22.50 7.72 11.82
CA SER A 328 -22.03 6.95 10.66
C SER A 328 -20.95 7.72 9.87
N PHE A 329 -21.15 9.02 9.65
CA PHE A 329 -20.20 9.86 8.94
C PHE A 329 -18.85 9.98 9.66
N ILE A 330 -18.86 10.17 10.99
CA ILE A 330 -17.61 10.19 11.78
C ILE A 330 -16.89 8.84 11.73
N GLU A 331 -17.62 7.73 11.86
CA GLU A 331 -17.06 6.38 11.74
C GLU A 331 -16.43 6.15 10.36
N GLN A 332 -17.09 6.60 9.30
CA GLN A 332 -16.57 6.53 7.93
C GLN A 332 -15.30 7.38 7.72
N LEU A 333 -15.20 8.54 8.37
CA LEU A 333 -13.97 9.34 8.34
C LEU A 333 -12.82 8.63 9.05
N ASP A 334 -13.10 7.95 10.15
CA ASP A 334 -12.11 7.16 10.87
C ASP A 334 -11.64 5.97 10.03
N GLU A 335 -12.56 5.26 9.36
CA GLU A 335 -12.24 4.17 8.42
C GLU A 335 -11.39 4.66 7.22
N LEU A 336 -11.77 5.80 6.62
CA LEU A 336 -11.00 6.38 5.50
C LEU A 336 -9.58 6.76 5.95
N GLU A 337 -9.45 7.39 7.10
CA GLU A 337 -8.16 7.77 7.64
C GLU A 337 -7.26 6.56 7.90
N GLU A 338 -7.82 5.49 8.47
CA GLU A 338 -7.08 4.23 8.68
C GLU A 338 -6.53 3.67 7.37
N HIS A 339 -7.36 3.63 6.32
CA HIS A 339 -6.93 3.16 5.00
C HIS A 339 -5.86 4.06 4.36
N LEU A 340 -5.92 5.38 4.60
CA LEU A 340 -4.87 6.29 4.14
C LEU A 340 -3.53 5.98 4.81
N TYR A 341 -3.50 5.71 6.12
CA TYR A 341 -2.27 5.32 6.81
C TYR A 341 -1.75 3.94 6.37
N LEU A 342 -2.64 2.98 6.14
CA LEU A 342 -2.25 1.68 5.57
C LEU A 342 -1.62 1.85 4.19
N CYS A 343 -2.19 2.71 3.32
CA CYS A 343 -1.63 3.03 2.01
C CYS A 343 -0.23 3.65 2.10
N PHE A 344 0.01 4.56 3.06
CA PHE A 344 1.37 5.07 3.30
C PHE A 344 2.37 3.96 3.64
N MET A 345 1.94 3.02 4.49
CA MET A 345 2.80 1.90 4.89
C MET A 345 3.10 0.93 3.78
N THR A 346 2.10 0.61 2.95
CA THR A 346 2.30 -0.25 1.78
C THR A 346 3.21 0.43 0.76
N ILE A 347 3.09 1.75 0.56
CA ILE A 347 3.99 2.54 -0.30
C ILE A 347 5.45 2.42 0.18
N ASN A 348 5.72 2.70 1.46
CA ASN A 348 7.08 2.64 2.00
C ASN A 348 7.67 1.24 1.92
N ARG A 349 6.89 0.23 2.32
CA ARG A 349 7.30 -1.16 2.20
C ARG A 349 7.64 -1.53 0.76
N ALA A 350 6.81 -1.13 -0.21
CA ALA A 350 7.03 -1.42 -1.61
C ALA A 350 8.30 -0.71 -2.14
N ARG A 351 8.50 0.57 -1.81
CA ARG A 351 9.71 1.33 -2.18
C ARG A 351 10.98 0.67 -1.62
N ASN A 352 10.95 0.22 -0.37
CA ASN A 352 12.06 -0.49 0.26
C ASN A 352 12.36 -1.84 -0.42
N LEU A 353 11.34 -2.62 -0.77
CA LEU A 353 11.52 -3.88 -1.49
C LEU A 353 12.13 -3.67 -2.88
N VAL A 354 11.68 -2.66 -3.64
CA VAL A 354 12.26 -2.33 -4.94
C VAL A 354 13.71 -1.86 -4.79
N THR A 355 13.99 -1.05 -3.78
CA THR A 355 15.34 -0.56 -3.47
C THR A 355 16.28 -1.70 -3.11
N LYS A 356 15.83 -2.67 -2.32
CA LYS A 356 16.59 -3.89 -1.98
C LYS A 356 16.95 -4.68 -3.24
N GLU A 357 16.01 -4.86 -4.17
CA GLU A 357 16.29 -5.53 -5.46
C GLU A 357 17.30 -4.78 -6.32
N ILE A 358 17.25 -3.44 -6.30
CA ILE A 358 18.23 -2.59 -7.00
C ILE A 358 19.63 -2.74 -6.39
N LEU A 359 19.75 -2.71 -5.06
CA LEU A 359 21.02 -2.82 -4.35
C LEU A 359 21.64 -4.21 -4.45
N ASN A 360 20.85 -5.27 -4.29
CA ASN A 360 21.26 -6.66 -4.50
C ASN A 360 21.78 -6.90 -5.93
N SER A 361 21.30 -6.08 -6.88
CA SER A 361 21.78 -6.11 -8.25
C SER A 361 23.14 -5.43 -8.44
N GLY A 362 23.55 -4.52 -7.56
CA GLY A 362 24.84 -3.81 -7.64
C GLY A 362 26.02 -4.61 -7.07
N THR A 363 25.84 -5.26 -5.92
CA THR A 363 26.89 -5.98 -5.17
C THR A 363 27.47 -7.19 -5.90
N ASN A 364 26.68 -7.87 -6.74
CA ASN A 364 27.16 -9.03 -7.51
C ASN A 364 28.05 -8.65 -8.72
N VAL A 365 28.14 -7.37 -9.09
CA VAL A 365 29.04 -6.91 -10.17
C VAL A 365 30.46 -6.66 -9.65
N THR A 366 30.60 -6.27 -8.38
CA THR A 366 31.92 -6.00 -7.75
C THR A 366 32.73 -7.26 -7.46
N ASN A 367 32.09 -8.38 -7.13
CA ASN A 367 32.79 -9.64 -6.80
C ASN A 367 33.37 -10.39 -8.02
N LEU A 368 33.05 -9.97 -9.25
CA LEU A 368 33.61 -10.54 -10.49
C LEU A 368 34.82 -9.76 -11.02
N ASN A 369 35.14 -8.60 -10.43
CA ASN A 369 36.24 -7.74 -10.87
C ASN A 369 37.48 -7.77 -9.95
N SER A 370 37.47 -8.58 -8.89
CA SER A 370 38.61 -8.75 -7.99
C SER A 370 39.32 -10.09 -8.24
N SER A 371 40.09 -10.18 -9.32
CA SER A 371 41.19 -11.13 -9.39
C SER A 371 42.39 -10.55 -8.63
N PRO A 372 43.09 -11.32 -7.77
CA PRO A 372 44.29 -10.85 -7.12
C PRO A 372 45.41 -10.76 -8.16
N SER A 373 46.06 -9.59 -8.26
CA SER A 373 47.31 -9.45 -8.99
C SER A 373 48.34 -10.41 -8.38
N PRO A 374 49.01 -11.26 -9.16
CA PRO A 374 50.15 -12.01 -8.65
C PRO A 374 51.31 -11.03 -8.46
N LEU A 375 51.98 -11.18 -7.31
CA LEU A 375 53.24 -10.55 -6.97
C LEU A 375 54.22 -10.59 -8.15
N VAL A 376 54.86 -9.44 -8.41
CA VAL A 376 56.14 -9.41 -9.12
C VAL A 376 57.21 -9.11 -8.06
N ILE A 377 58.25 -9.92 -8.15
CA ILE A 377 59.43 -10.12 -7.30
C ILE A 377 60.09 -8.81 -6.84
#